data_AF-A0A968M8N9-F1
#
_entry.id   AF-A0A968M8N9-F1
#
_cell.length_a   1.000
_cell.length_b   1.000
_cell.length_c   1.000
_cell.angle_alpha   90.00
_cell.angle_beta   90.00
_cell.angle_gamma   90.00
#
_symmetry.space_group_name_H-M   'P 1'
#
loop_
_entity.id
_entity.type
_entity.pdbx_description
1 polymer ?
#
loop_
_entity_poly.entity_id
_entity_poly.type
_entity_poly.pdbx_seq_one_letter_code
_entity_poly.pdbx_strand_id
1 'polypeptide(L)'
;MKSLIRWSITLGVAGATFLSWGAIENLMAIALPEAEILKKLDPVPVFTIADEKGAPLVASGEDKAKVAGVFISQGDANEFVNQLKTENPELAQKVKVVPVSLGEVYKLEGSAEGENNSLNFAYVPEKEAVASAKTIGEANKQPYKGGVPLFVAKGGEGKGYLTFERNSEQVIPFFFEKAQLEQMIAKFKEQKPEVADSINIEVHPLEGVIETLKTGSDEILQKIVLVPSTESIQFLETVTPATGETPEPAPAPAPAPAP
;
A
#
# COMPACT_ATOMS: atom_id res chain seq x y z
N MET A 1 -76.86 -52.88 12.52
CA MET A 1 -76.71 -51.45 12.17
C MET A 1 -75.46 -51.34 11.31
N LYS A 2 -75.55 -51.49 9.97
CA LYS A 2 -75.65 -50.43 8.95
C LYS A 2 -74.53 -49.35 9.00
N SER A 3 -73.39 -49.67 8.39
CA SER A 3 -72.80 -49.05 7.19
C SER A 3 -72.26 -47.58 7.14
N LEU A 4 -71.11 -47.48 6.42
CA LEU A 4 -70.58 -46.40 5.54
C LEU A 4 -69.56 -45.35 6.05
N ILE A 5 -68.28 -45.62 5.73
CA ILE A 5 -67.28 -44.83 4.97
C ILE A 5 -67.64 -43.36 4.59
N ARG A 6 -66.72 -42.39 4.83
CA ARG A 6 -65.93 -41.58 3.83
C ARG A 6 -65.41 -40.22 4.36
N TRP A 7 -64.10 -40.01 4.17
CA TRP A 7 -63.30 -38.80 3.87
C TRP A 7 -63.85 -37.38 4.17
N SER A 8 -63.04 -36.57 4.86
CA SER A 8 -62.49 -35.31 4.29
C SER A 8 -61.30 -34.79 5.12
N ILE A 9 -60.22 -34.45 4.41
CA ILE A 9 -59.02 -33.76 4.89
C ILE A 9 -59.34 -32.26 4.91
N THR A 10 -59.07 -31.57 6.01
CA THR A 10 -58.86 -30.11 6.02
C THR A 10 -57.56 -29.80 6.76
N LEU A 11 -56.55 -29.41 5.97
CA LEU A 11 -55.30 -28.81 6.42
C LEU A 11 -55.61 -27.43 7.02
N GLY A 12 -55.47 -27.30 8.34
CA GLY A 12 -55.47 -26.02 9.03
C GLY A 12 -54.04 -25.63 9.37
N VAL A 13 -53.46 -24.72 8.59
CA VAL A 13 -52.16 -24.08 8.85
C VAL A 13 -52.32 -23.09 10.00
N ALA A 14 -51.52 -23.22 11.06
CA ALA A 14 -51.36 -22.18 12.08
C ALA A 14 -49.93 -22.21 12.63
N GLY A 15 -49.18 -21.12 12.40
CA GLY A 15 -47.96 -20.82 13.16
C GLY A 15 -46.64 -20.71 12.40
N ALA A 16 -46.59 -20.13 11.19
CA ALA A 16 -45.32 -19.60 10.68
C ALA A 16 -45.06 -18.26 11.37
N THR A 17 -44.07 -18.20 12.26
CA THR A 17 -43.44 -16.93 12.61
C THR A 17 -42.81 -16.38 11.34
N PHE A 18 -43.39 -15.30 10.81
CA PHE A 18 -42.72 -14.47 9.81
C PHE A 18 -41.51 -13.84 10.48
N LEU A 19 -40.36 -14.52 10.46
CA LEU A 19 -39.10 -13.81 10.45
C LEU A 19 -39.09 -13.04 9.13
N SER A 20 -39.32 -11.74 9.24
CA SER A 20 -39.24 -10.78 8.16
C SER A 20 -37.96 -11.01 7.36
N TRP A 21 -38.07 -11.68 6.22
CA TRP A 21 -37.00 -11.88 5.25
C TRP A 21 -36.83 -10.62 4.37
N GLY A 22 -36.92 -9.45 5.00
CA GLY A 22 -36.96 -8.15 4.32
C GLY A 22 -35.90 -7.15 4.79
N ALA A 23 -34.95 -7.58 5.62
CA ALA A 23 -33.82 -6.75 6.03
C ALA A 23 -32.53 -7.61 6.10
N ILE A 24 -32.20 -8.27 5.00
CA ILE A 24 -30.77 -8.30 4.66
C ILE A 24 -30.55 -6.95 4.02
N GLU A 25 -30.19 -5.98 4.86
CA GLU A 25 -29.66 -4.72 4.37
C GLU A 25 -28.56 -5.08 3.36
N ASN A 26 -28.62 -4.46 2.19
CA ASN A 26 -27.47 -4.37 1.31
C ASN A 26 -26.30 -3.87 2.15
N LEU A 27 -25.46 -4.78 2.65
CA LEU A 27 -24.08 -4.48 2.93
C LEU A 27 -23.46 -4.26 1.55
N MET A 28 -23.77 -3.10 0.95
CA MET A 28 -22.94 -2.54 -0.09
C MET A 28 -21.58 -2.44 0.55
N ALA A 29 -20.68 -3.32 0.15
CA ALA A 29 -19.32 -3.31 0.62
C ALA A 29 -18.75 -1.97 0.12
N ILE A 30 -18.65 -1.00 1.04
CA ILE A 30 -18.18 0.36 0.77
C ILE A 30 -16.67 0.28 0.56
N ALA A 31 -16.17 0.93 -0.49
CA ALA A 31 -14.73 1.02 -0.70
C ALA A 31 -14.04 1.69 0.50
N LEU A 32 -12.72 1.52 0.63
CA LEU A 32 -12.01 2.18 1.74
C LEU A 32 -12.19 3.70 1.66
N PRO A 33 -12.53 4.37 2.78
CA PRO A 33 -12.55 5.83 2.82
C PRO A 33 -11.18 6.38 2.42
N GLU A 34 -11.15 7.51 1.73
CA GLU A 34 -9.92 8.14 1.26
C GLU A 34 -8.88 8.32 2.39
N ALA A 35 -9.33 8.73 3.58
CA ALA A 35 -8.46 8.85 4.76
C ALA A 35 -7.77 7.54 5.15
N GLU A 36 -8.42 6.38 4.97
CA GLU A 36 -7.81 5.06 5.25
C GLU A 36 -6.83 4.65 4.15
N ILE A 37 -7.09 5.01 2.89
CA ILE A 37 -6.12 4.84 1.80
C ILE A 37 -4.86 5.65 2.10
N LEU A 38 -5.02 6.92 2.48
CA LEU A 38 -3.91 7.81 2.81
C LEU A 38 -3.06 7.28 3.97
N LYS A 39 -3.68 6.79 5.05
CA LYS A 39 -2.94 6.15 6.15
C LYS A 39 -2.05 4.99 5.70
N LYS A 40 -2.43 4.28 4.63
CA LYS A 40 -1.65 3.16 4.07
C LYS A 40 -0.51 3.64 3.16
N LEU A 41 -0.68 4.77 2.48
CA LEU A 41 0.28 5.30 1.50
C LEU A 41 1.25 6.33 2.11
N ASP A 42 0.82 7.11 3.11
CA ASP A 42 1.62 8.15 3.77
C ASP A 42 2.94 7.66 4.36
N PRO A 43 3.03 6.44 4.94
CA PRO A 43 4.30 5.94 5.48
C PRO A 43 5.35 5.57 4.42
N VAL A 44 5.03 5.63 3.12
CA VAL A 44 5.94 5.25 2.03
C VAL A 44 6.54 6.51 1.40
N PRO A 45 7.84 6.78 1.63
CA PRO A 45 8.55 7.82 0.89
C PRO A 45 8.72 7.44 -0.56
N VAL A 46 8.51 8.40 -1.44
CA VAL A 46 8.86 8.36 -2.85
C VAL A 46 9.55 9.66 -3.23
N PHE A 47 10.25 9.66 -4.36
CA PHE A 47 11.15 10.75 -4.73
C PHE A 47 10.70 11.36 -6.05
N THR A 48 10.43 12.65 -6.04
CA THR A 48 10.05 13.41 -7.23
C THR A 48 11.19 14.34 -7.63
N ILE A 49 11.12 14.89 -8.83
CA ILE A 49 12.04 15.92 -9.29
C ILE A 49 11.23 17.19 -9.43
N ALA A 50 11.62 18.24 -8.71
CA ALA A 50 10.87 19.48 -8.67
C ALA A 50 11.79 20.69 -8.63
N ASP A 51 11.25 21.85 -8.99
CA ASP A 51 11.96 23.12 -8.87
C ASP A 51 12.07 23.61 -7.42
N GLU A 52 12.70 24.77 -7.21
CA GLU A 52 12.86 25.35 -5.86
C GLU A 52 11.54 25.65 -5.16
N LYS A 53 10.44 25.81 -5.91
CA LYS A 53 9.09 26.07 -5.39
C LYS A 53 8.32 24.77 -5.14
N GLY A 54 8.90 23.61 -5.46
CA GLY A 54 8.26 22.30 -5.34
C GLY A 54 7.35 21.95 -6.53
N ALA A 55 7.40 22.70 -7.64
CA ALA A 55 6.65 22.33 -8.83
C ALA A 55 7.33 21.16 -9.55
N PRO A 56 6.62 20.07 -9.87
CA PRO A 56 7.24 18.87 -10.44
C PRO A 56 7.76 19.14 -11.86
N LEU A 57 8.88 18.50 -12.18
CA LEU A 57 9.39 18.44 -13.54
C LEU A 57 8.47 17.54 -14.38
N VAL A 58 7.80 18.14 -15.36
CA VAL A 58 6.85 17.46 -16.24
C VAL A 58 7.39 17.29 -17.65
N ALA A 59 7.18 16.11 -18.22
CA ALA A 59 7.30 15.87 -19.64
C ALA A 59 5.92 15.98 -20.30
N SER A 60 5.85 16.60 -21.48
CA SER A 60 4.63 16.61 -22.29
C SER A 60 4.70 15.49 -23.32
N GLY A 61 3.77 14.53 -23.26
CA GLY A 61 3.62 13.51 -24.30
C GLY A 61 3.05 14.07 -25.61
N GLU A 62 3.01 13.24 -26.66
CA GLU A 62 2.44 13.60 -27.97
C GLU A 62 0.97 14.06 -27.86
N ASP A 63 0.23 13.49 -26.91
CA ASP A 63 -1.16 13.85 -26.61
C ASP A 63 -1.32 15.10 -25.71
N LYS A 64 -0.24 15.85 -25.49
CA LYS A 64 -0.15 16.99 -24.55
C LYS A 64 -0.38 16.63 -23.08
N ALA A 65 -0.53 15.35 -22.75
CA ALA A 65 -0.59 14.88 -21.37
C ALA A 65 0.73 15.22 -20.65
N LYS A 66 0.62 15.86 -19.48
CA LYS A 66 1.77 16.17 -18.63
C LYS A 66 2.03 15.00 -17.70
N VAL A 67 3.26 14.48 -17.73
CA VAL A 67 3.68 13.34 -16.92
C VAL A 67 4.83 13.77 -16.02
N ALA A 68 4.68 13.60 -14.70
CA ALA A 68 5.76 13.71 -13.73
C ALA A 68 6.26 12.33 -13.31
N GLY A 69 7.58 12.17 -13.22
CA GLY A 69 8.19 10.94 -12.72
C GLY A 69 8.18 10.86 -11.19
N VAL A 70 7.80 9.70 -10.66
CA VAL A 70 7.82 9.39 -9.22
C VAL A 70 8.71 8.16 -9.00
N PHE A 71 9.89 8.38 -8.45
CA PHE A 71 10.89 7.33 -8.26
C PHE A 71 10.69 6.64 -6.91
N ILE A 72 10.75 5.31 -6.90
CA ILE A 72 10.72 4.52 -5.65
C ILE A 72 12.05 4.65 -4.89
N SER A 73 13.17 4.79 -5.61
CA SER A 73 14.50 4.96 -5.05
C SER A 73 14.99 6.40 -5.13
N GLN A 74 15.66 6.87 -4.07
CA GLN A 74 16.32 8.17 -4.04
C GLN A 74 17.56 8.16 -4.93
N GLY A 75 18.32 7.07 -4.91
CA GLY A 75 19.44 6.81 -5.80
C GLY A 75 19.07 6.98 -7.26
N ASP A 76 18.02 6.29 -7.72
CA ASP A 76 17.54 6.38 -9.11
C ASP A 76 17.08 7.81 -9.47
N ALA A 77 16.41 8.52 -8.56
CA ALA A 77 16.04 9.92 -8.78
C ALA A 77 17.27 10.84 -8.92
N ASN A 78 18.29 10.62 -8.10
CA ASN A 78 19.56 11.36 -8.18
C ASN A 78 20.32 11.03 -9.46
N GLU A 79 20.33 9.77 -9.89
CA GLU A 79 20.91 9.36 -11.17
C GLU A 79 20.26 10.08 -12.34
N PHE A 80 18.92 10.18 -12.34
CA PHE A 80 18.20 10.94 -13.36
C PHE A 80 18.64 12.41 -13.39
N VAL A 81 18.70 13.08 -12.23
CA VAL A 81 19.16 14.49 -12.17
C VAL A 81 20.62 14.61 -12.64
N ASN A 82 21.47 13.64 -12.33
CA ASN A 82 22.85 13.62 -12.80
C ASN A 82 22.97 13.42 -14.31
N GLN A 83 22.14 12.57 -14.90
CA GLN A 83 22.04 12.42 -16.35
C GLN A 83 21.58 13.73 -17.00
N LEU A 84 20.60 14.40 -16.39
CA LEU A 84 20.09 15.69 -16.85
C LEU A 84 21.18 16.78 -16.88
N LYS A 85 22.16 16.75 -15.97
CA LYS A 85 23.31 17.69 -16.00
C LYS A 85 24.12 17.57 -17.29
N THR A 86 24.08 16.42 -17.96
CA THR A 86 24.77 16.17 -19.23
C THR A 86 23.87 16.49 -20.41
N GLU A 87 22.60 16.10 -20.35
CA GLU A 87 21.64 16.24 -21.46
C GLU A 87 21.04 17.65 -21.57
N ASN A 88 20.76 18.28 -20.43
CA ASN A 88 20.20 19.63 -20.34
C ASN A 88 20.69 20.35 -19.05
N PRO A 89 21.93 20.88 -19.07
CA PRO A 89 22.54 21.50 -17.90
C PRO A 89 21.73 22.68 -17.32
N GLU A 90 21.06 23.46 -18.17
CA GLU A 90 20.26 24.61 -17.73
C GLU A 90 19.03 24.18 -16.92
N LEU A 91 18.40 23.07 -17.31
CA LEU A 91 17.27 22.51 -16.59
C LEU A 91 17.74 21.85 -15.29
N ALA A 92 18.86 21.10 -15.35
CA ALA A 92 19.42 20.40 -14.20
C ALA A 92 19.77 21.34 -13.03
N GLN A 93 20.13 22.61 -13.31
CA GLN A 93 20.40 23.61 -12.27
C GLN A 93 19.14 24.12 -11.55
N LYS A 94 17.95 23.90 -12.14
CA LYS A 94 16.68 24.44 -11.64
C LYS A 94 15.85 23.41 -10.90
N VAL A 95 16.27 22.15 -10.91
CA VAL A 95 15.52 21.03 -10.33
C VAL A 95 16.37 20.28 -9.31
N LYS A 96 15.70 19.66 -8.35
CA LYS A 96 16.30 18.82 -7.32
C LYS A 96 15.38 17.64 -7.01
N VAL A 97 15.96 16.59 -6.41
CA VAL A 97 15.18 15.51 -5.85
C VAL A 97 14.44 16.02 -4.60
N VAL A 98 13.13 15.82 -4.57
CA VAL A 98 12.24 16.20 -3.47
C VAL A 98 11.52 14.94 -2.96
N PRO A 99 11.78 14.52 -1.71
CA PRO A 99 11.05 13.42 -1.09
C PRO A 99 9.63 13.86 -0.75
N VAL A 100 8.65 13.00 -1.06
CA VAL A 100 7.23 13.17 -0.71
C VAL A 100 6.67 11.82 -0.25
N SER A 101 5.48 11.81 0.37
CA SER A 101 4.81 10.53 0.63
C SER A 101 4.07 10.04 -0.62
N LEU A 102 3.91 8.73 -0.75
CA LEU A 102 3.05 8.15 -1.78
C LEU A 102 1.58 8.62 -1.62
N GLY A 103 1.14 8.90 -0.39
CA GLY A 103 -0.17 9.49 -0.12
C GLY A 103 -0.32 10.91 -0.68
N GLU A 104 0.73 11.73 -0.64
CA GLU A 104 0.75 13.06 -1.27
C GLU A 104 0.58 12.94 -2.79
N VAL A 105 1.33 12.03 -3.42
CA VAL A 105 1.21 11.76 -4.87
C VAL A 105 -0.21 11.32 -5.23
N TYR A 106 -0.79 10.41 -4.45
CA TYR A 106 -2.17 9.95 -4.62
C TYR A 106 -3.19 11.09 -4.57
N LYS A 107 -3.07 12.03 -3.61
CA LYS A 107 -3.96 13.20 -3.52
C LYS A 107 -3.84 14.11 -4.73
N LEU A 108 -2.61 14.34 -5.20
CA LEU A 108 -2.34 15.20 -6.34
C LEU A 108 -2.93 14.61 -7.63
N GLU A 109 -2.86 13.30 -7.80
CA GLU A 109 -3.45 12.58 -8.93
C GLU A 109 -4.99 12.67 -8.90
N GLY A 110 -5.62 12.42 -7.75
CA GLY A 110 -7.07 12.50 -7.59
C GLY A 110 -7.63 13.93 -7.75
N SER A 111 -6.88 14.95 -7.35
CA SER A 111 -7.29 16.36 -7.48
C SER A 111 -7.26 16.86 -8.94
N ALA A 112 -6.60 16.14 -9.84
CA ALA A 112 -6.50 16.46 -11.25
C ALA A 112 -7.58 15.76 -12.11
N GLU A 113 -8.35 14.83 -11.55
CA GLU A 113 -9.43 14.13 -12.26
C GLU A 113 -10.54 15.12 -12.68
N GLY A 114 -10.66 15.37 -14.00
CA GLY A 114 -11.68 16.25 -14.58
C GLY A 114 -11.17 17.52 -15.25
N GLU A 115 -9.88 17.83 -15.14
CA GLU A 115 -9.27 18.95 -15.88
C GLU A 115 -8.67 18.48 -17.22
N ASN A 116 -8.88 19.25 -18.29
CA ASN A 116 -8.40 18.96 -19.66
C ASN A 116 -6.85 18.97 -19.81
N ASN A 117 -6.12 19.00 -18.70
CA ASN A 117 -4.66 19.12 -18.60
C ASN A 117 -4.15 18.51 -17.28
N SER A 118 -4.75 17.40 -16.85
CA SER A 118 -4.42 16.72 -15.59
C SER A 118 -2.95 16.27 -15.58
N LEU A 119 -2.29 16.47 -14.45
CA LEU A 119 -0.94 15.98 -14.22
C LEU A 119 -1.01 14.48 -13.93
N ASN A 120 -0.40 13.66 -14.77
CA ASN A 120 -0.27 12.23 -14.56
C ASN A 120 1.06 11.92 -13.88
N PHE A 121 1.10 10.87 -13.06
CA PHE A 121 2.32 10.40 -12.43
C PHE A 121 2.76 9.06 -13.03
N ALA A 122 4.03 8.98 -13.42
CA ALA A 122 4.65 7.73 -13.86
C ALA A 122 5.55 7.22 -12.74
N TYR A 123 5.16 6.12 -12.10
CA TYR A 123 5.98 5.49 -11.09
C TYR A 123 7.17 4.76 -11.74
N VAL A 124 8.36 5.02 -11.21
CA VAL A 124 9.63 4.47 -11.70
C VAL A 124 10.16 3.47 -10.67
N PRO A 125 10.07 2.16 -10.97
CA PRO A 125 10.55 1.12 -10.06
C PRO A 125 12.07 0.99 -10.10
N GLU A 126 12.61 0.43 -9.02
CA GLU A 126 13.99 -0.04 -8.98
C GLU A 126 14.23 -1.18 -9.98
N LYS A 127 15.36 -1.14 -10.68
CA LYS A 127 15.71 -2.14 -11.71
C LYS A 127 15.80 -3.56 -11.14
N GLU A 128 16.34 -3.72 -9.93
CA GLU A 128 16.48 -5.01 -9.25
C GLU A 128 15.10 -5.61 -8.90
N ALA A 129 14.18 -4.78 -8.42
CA ALA A 129 12.82 -5.19 -8.13
C ALA A 129 12.10 -5.67 -9.41
N VAL A 130 12.28 -4.96 -10.53
CA VAL A 130 11.75 -5.39 -11.84
C VAL A 130 12.36 -6.72 -12.30
N ALA A 131 13.67 -6.92 -12.11
CA ALA A 131 14.32 -8.18 -12.47
C ALA A 131 13.76 -9.35 -11.64
N SER A 132 13.65 -9.16 -10.32
CA SER A 132 13.05 -10.12 -9.39
C SER A 132 11.60 -10.46 -9.75
N ALA A 133 10.80 -9.45 -10.08
CA ALA A 133 9.42 -9.59 -10.48
C ALA A 133 9.25 -10.45 -11.74
N LYS A 134 10.12 -10.25 -12.74
CA LYS A 134 10.14 -11.06 -13.97
C LYS A 134 10.44 -12.52 -13.67
N THR A 135 11.49 -12.79 -12.89
CA THR A 135 11.87 -14.17 -12.51
C THR A 135 10.76 -14.88 -11.75
N ILE A 136 10.13 -14.21 -10.77
CA ILE A 136 9.01 -14.79 -10.02
C ILE A 136 7.79 -15.03 -10.92
N GLY A 137 7.46 -14.06 -11.78
CA GLY A 137 6.33 -14.17 -12.71
C GLY A 137 6.50 -15.34 -13.68
N GLU A 138 7.70 -15.57 -14.19
CA GLU A 138 8.03 -16.73 -15.04
C GLU A 138 7.84 -18.05 -14.28
N ALA A 139 8.38 -18.15 -13.06
CA ALA A 139 8.24 -19.34 -12.21
C ALA A 139 6.77 -19.65 -11.87
N ASN A 140 5.96 -18.61 -11.63
CA ASN A 140 4.54 -18.72 -11.29
C ASN A 140 3.62 -18.87 -12.53
N LYS A 141 4.17 -18.87 -13.75
CA LYS A 141 3.41 -18.85 -15.02
C LYS A 141 2.44 -17.64 -15.10
N GLN A 142 2.80 -16.54 -14.46
CA GLN A 142 2.10 -15.27 -14.46
C GLN A 142 3.09 -14.15 -14.78
N PRO A 143 3.38 -13.90 -16.07
CA PRO A 143 4.42 -12.97 -16.47
C PRO A 143 4.16 -11.56 -15.94
N TYR A 144 5.21 -10.93 -15.39
CA TYR A 144 5.17 -9.55 -14.92
C TYR A 144 4.76 -8.59 -16.05
N LYS A 145 3.81 -7.69 -15.76
CA LYS A 145 3.19 -6.80 -16.76
C LYS A 145 3.68 -5.34 -16.70
N GLY A 146 4.64 -5.04 -15.83
CA GLY A 146 5.11 -3.66 -15.60
C GLY A 146 4.46 -3.03 -14.37
N GLY A 147 4.75 -1.73 -14.17
CA GLY A 147 4.42 -0.98 -12.97
C GLY A 147 5.52 -1.04 -11.91
N VAL A 148 5.17 -0.75 -10.67
CA VAL A 148 6.06 -0.94 -9.52
C VAL A 148 5.78 -2.27 -8.83
N PRO A 149 6.74 -3.21 -8.78
CA PRO A 149 6.47 -4.52 -8.20
C PRO A 149 6.43 -4.45 -6.67
N LEU A 150 5.37 -5.02 -6.11
CA LEU A 150 5.25 -5.33 -4.69
C LEU A 150 5.28 -6.84 -4.49
N PHE A 151 6.09 -7.30 -3.54
CA PHE A 151 6.27 -8.70 -3.21
C PHE A 151 5.45 -9.06 -1.97
N VAL A 152 4.72 -10.18 -2.02
CA VAL A 152 3.91 -10.67 -0.90
C VAL A 152 4.01 -12.19 -0.81
N ALA A 153 3.99 -12.73 0.42
CA ALA A 153 4.01 -14.17 0.63
C ALA A 153 2.61 -14.77 0.77
N LYS A 154 2.43 -15.96 0.20
CA LYS A 154 1.25 -16.82 0.39
C LYS A 154 1.66 -18.22 0.81
N GLY A 155 0.84 -18.92 1.57
CA GLY A 155 1.16 -20.22 2.12
C GLY A 155 0.23 -20.63 3.27
N GLY A 156 0.61 -21.67 4.00
CA GLY A 156 -0.20 -22.27 5.05
C GLY A 156 -1.40 -23.06 4.52
N GLU A 157 -2.24 -23.54 5.44
CA GLU A 157 -3.49 -24.23 5.08
C GLU A 157 -4.39 -23.26 4.29
N GLY A 158 -4.74 -23.63 3.05
CA GLY A 158 -5.57 -22.81 2.16
C GLY A 158 -4.80 -21.84 1.24
N LYS A 159 -3.45 -21.77 1.32
CA LYS A 159 -2.60 -20.94 0.43
C LYS A 159 -3.00 -19.44 0.40
N GLY A 160 -3.51 -18.93 1.51
CA GLY A 160 -3.84 -17.52 1.69
C GLY A 160 -2.59 -16.65 1.86
N TYR A 161 -2.79 -15.34 1.97
CA TYR A 161 -1.71 -14.41 2.31
C TYR A 161 -1.15 -14.72 3.71
N LEU A 162 0.18 -14.68 3.83
CA LEU A 162 0.81 -14.73 5.14
C LEU A 162 0.49 -13.43 5.89
N THR A 163 0.04 -13.59 7.12
CA THR A 163 -0.25 -12.47 8.03
C THR A 163 0.75 -12.44 9.18
N PHE A 164 1.03 -11.24 9.65
CA PHE A 164 1.94 -10.98 10.77
C PHE A 164 1.25 -10.14 11.82
N GLU A 165 1.57 -10.37 13.09
CA GLU A 165 1.05 -9.55 14.17
C GLU A 165 1.89 -8.27 14.31
N ARG A 166 1.24 -7.11 14.25
CA ARG A 166 1.83 -5.80 14.51
C ARG A 166 0.86 -5.02 15.39
N ASN A 167 1.30 -4.56 16.55
CA ASN A 167 0.46 -3.83 17.51
C ASN A 167 -0.86 -4.56 17.84
N SER A 168 -0.80 -5.89 17.99
CA SER A 168 -1.96 -6.77 18.20
C SER A 168 -2.98 -6.82 17.04
N GLU A 169 -2.60 -6.38 15.84
CA GLU A 169 -3.37 -6.50 14.61
C GLU A 169 -2.68 -7.43 13.61
N GLN A 170 -3.46 -8.22 12.88
CA GLN A 170 -2.95 -9.02 11.77
C GLN A 170 -2.84 -8.17 10.50
N VAL A 171 -1.62 -8.07 9.97
CA VAL A 171 -1.32 -7.32 8.75
C VAL A 171 -0.79 -8.23 7.65
N ILE A 172 -1.02 -7.84 6.40
CA ILE A 172 -0.49 -8.47 5.19
C ILE A 172 0.54 -7.51 4.60
N PRO A 173 1.84 -7.77 4.79
CA PRO A 173 2.89 -6.88 4.33
C PRO A 173 3.20 -7.08 2.84
N PHE A 174 3.17 -5.98 2.09
CA PHE A 174 3.59 -5.90 0.70
C PHE A 174 4.89 -5.10 0.64
N PHE A 175 5.96 -5.71 0.14
CA PHE A 175 7.30 -5.15 0.16
C PHE A 175 7.69 -4.57 -1.19
N PHE A 176 8.36 -3.41 -1.21
CA PHE A 176 9.02 -2.91 -2.42
C PHE A 176 10.30 -3.69 -2.76
N GLU A 177 10.94 -4.29 -1.76
CA GLU A 177 12.15 -5.10 -1.93
C GLU A 177 11.90 -6.59 -1.65
N LYS A 178 12.26 -7.45 -2.61
CA LYS A 178 12.18 -8.91 -2.45
C LYS A 178 13.01 -9.41 -1.25
N ALA A 179 14.21 -8.84 -1.06
CA ALA A 179 15.12 -9.27 -0.01
C ALA A 179 14.52 -9.10 1.40
N GLN A 180 13.77 -8.02 1.64
CA GLN A 180 13.08 -7.80 2.92
C GLN A 180 12.01 -8.87 3.17
N LEU A 181 11.22 -9.22 2.15
CA LEU A 181 10.27 -10.32 2.24
C LEU A 181 10.96 -11.66 2.52
N GLU A 182 12.08 -11.95 1.85
CA GLU A 182 12.83 -13.20 2.07
C GLU A 182 13.37 -13.31 3.50
N GLN A 183 13.88 -12.21 4.07
CA GLN A 183 14.31 -12.17 5.47
C GLN A 183 13.14 -12.43 6.44
N MET A 184 11.97 -11.86 6.16
CA MET A 184 10.77 -12.11 6.96
C MET A 184 10.31 -13.56 6.84
N ILE A 185 10.30 -14.13 5.63
CA ILE A 185 9.98 -15.55 5.40
C ILE A 185 10.96 -16.45 6.15
N ALA A 186 12.26 -16.15 6.13
CA ALA A 186 13.26 -16.95 6.84
C ALA A 186 12.96 -17.03 8.34
N LYS A 187 12.70 -15.89 8.99
CA LYS A 187 12.30 -15.83 10.41
C LYS A 187 10.99 -16.58 10.68
N PHE A 188 10.03 -16.45 9.77
CA PHE A 188 8.75 -17.15 9.89
C PHE A 188 8.92 -18.68 9.81
N LYS A 189 9.79 -19.18 8.93
CA LYS A 189 10.11 -20.61 8.80
C LYS A 189 10.80 -21.17 10.04
N GLU A 190 11.63 -20.39 10.72
CA GLU A 190 12.22 -20.78 12.01
C GLU A 190 11.17 -20.97 13.10
N GLN A 191 10.11 -20.15 13.08
CA GLN A 191 9.03 -20.19 14.07
C GLN A 191 7.96 -21.25 13.76
N LYS A 192 7.67 -21.48 12.47
CA LYS A 192 6.66 -22.43 11.99
C LYS A 192 7.20 -23.28 10.83
N PRO A 193 8.04 -24.28 11.12
CA PRO A 193 8.66 -25.11 10.09
C PRO A 193 7.64 -25.89 9.24
N GLU A 194 6.50 -26.25 9.81
CA GLU A 194 5.46 -27.07 9.18
C GLU A 194 4.80 -26.41 7.96
N VAL A 195 4.85 -25.10 7.84
CA VAL A 195 4.31 -24.35 6.69
C VAL A 195 5.39 -23.90 5.70
N ALA A 196 6.67 -24.13 6.00
CA ALA A 196 7.80 -23.59 5.26
C ALA A 196 7.80 -23.95 3.76
N ASP A 197 7.43 -25.18 3.43
CA ASP A 197 7.41 -25.70 2.05
C ASP A 197 6.21 -25.22 1.24
N SER A 198 5.20 -24.67 1.91
CA SER A 198 3.98 -24.16 1.26
C SER A 198 4.09 -22.69 0.83
N ILE A 199 5.16 -22.00 1.24
CA ILE A 199 5.30 -20.56 1.03
C ILE A 199 5.73 -20.27 -0.41
N ASN A 200 4.94 -19.46 -1.10
CA ASN A 200 5.26 -18.88 -2.40
C ASN A 200 5.27 -17.36 -2.33
N ILE A 201 6.07 -16.72 -3.19
CA ILE A 201 6.06 -15.27 -3.37
C ILE A 201 5.21 -14.95 -4.60
N GLU A 202 4.28 -14.02 -4.45
CA GLU A 202 3.55 -13.39 -5.54
C GLU A 202 3.99 -11.95 -5.73
N VAL A 203 3.75 -11.43 -6.94
CA VAL A 203 4.10 -10.06 -7.33
C VAL A 203 2.83 -9.36 -7.79
N HIS A 204 2.57 -8.18 -7.22
CA HIS A 204 1.45 -7.32 -7.59
C HIS A 204 1.97 -5.92 -7.93
N PRO A 205 1.49 -5.26 -9.01
CA PRO A 205 1.87 -3.88 -9.29
C PRO A 205 1.24 -2.94 -8.26
N LEU A 206 2.01 -1.97 -7.75
CA LEU A 206 1.57 -0.94 -6.81
C LEU A 206 0.31 -0.24 -7.31
N GLU A 207 0.30 0.13 -8.58
CA GLU A 207 -0.79 0.84 -9.24
C GLU A 207 -2.09 0.04 -9.14
N GLY A 208 -2.00 -1.29 -9.34
CA GLY A 208 -3.14 -2.19 -9.18
C GLY A 208 -3.57 -2.36 -7.72
N VAL A 209 -2.63 -2.34 -6.78
CA VAL A 209 -2.93 -2.36 -5.35
C VAL A 209 -3.65 -1.09 -4.92
N ILE A 210 -3.17 0.10 -5.33
CA ILE A 210 -3.82 1.39 -5.06
C ILE A 210 -5.24 1.39 -5.64
N GLU A 211 -5.41 0.97 -6.89
CA GLU A 211 -6.73 0.89 -7.52
C GLU A 211 -7.67 -0.06 -6.76
N THR A 212 -7.14 -1.18 -6.28
CA THR A 212 -7.92 -2.13 -5.46
C THR A 212 -8.28 -1.52 -4.10
N LEU A 213 -7.41 -0.73 -3.48
CA LEU A 213 -7.76 0.01 -2.25
C LEU A 213 -8.84 1.07 -2.50
N LYS A 214 -8.83 1.74 -3.67
CA LYS A 214 -9.82 2.74 -4.08
C LYS A 214 -11.21 2.16 -4.34
N THR A 215 -11.27 0.99 -4.96
CA THR A 215 -12.53 0.45 -5.52
C THR A 215 -13.04 -0.78 -4.78
N GLY A 216 -12.16 -1.51 -4.13
CA GLY A 216 -12.46 -2.73 -3.41
C GLY A 216 -12.95 -2.46 -1.99
N SER A 217 -13.66 -3.45 -1.46
CA SER A 217 -14.40 -3.34 -0.20
C SER A 217 -14.28 -4.58 0.69
N ASP A 218 -13.33 -5.45 0.35
CA ASP A 218 -13.00 -6.64 1.13
C ASP A 218 -12.24 -6.25 2.40
N GLU A 219 -12.58 -6.87 3.54
CA GLU A 219 -11.90 -6.67 4.82
C GLU A 219 -10.39 -6.94 4.74
N ILE A 220 -9.96 -7.78 3.78
CA ILE A 220 -8.53 -8.05 3.57
C ILE A 220 -7.72 -6.80 3.22
N LEU A 221 -8.36 -5.81 2.58
CA LEU A 221 -7.72 -4.56 2.20
C LEU A 221 -7.31 -3.73 3.42
N GLN A 222 -8.07 -3.82 4.51
CA GLN A 222 -7.74 -3.16 5.77
C GLN A 222 -6.45 -3.71 6.38
N LYS A 223 -6.12 -4.97 6.09
CA LYS A 223 -4.91 -5.64 6.62
C LYS A 223 -3.66 -5.32 5.79
N ILE A 224 -3.80 -4.79 4.57
CA ILE A 224 -2.64 -4.49 3.72
C ILE A 224 -1.79 -3.37 4.35
N VAL A 225 -0.49 -3.63 4.46
CA VAL A 225 0.53 -2.65 4.85
C VAL A 225 1.62 -2.65 3.80
N LEU A 226 1.97 -1.47 3.29
CA LEU A 226 3.12 -1.30 2.42
C LEU A 226 4.39 -1.17 3.28
N VAL A 227 5.42 -1.93 2.94
CA VAL A 227 6.72 -1.92 3.61
C VAL A 227 7.71 -1.21 2.69
N PRO A 228 8.15 0.03 3.02
CA PRO A 228 9.08 0.80 2.20
C PRO A 228 10.42 0.07 1.96
N SER A 229 11.11 0.47 0.89
CA SER A 229 12.48 0.03 0.63
C SER A 229 13.41 0.35 1.80
N THR A 230 14.49 -0.40 1.93
CA THR A 230 15.51 -0.21 2.95
C THR A 230 16.11 1.19 2.86
N GLU A 231 16.33 1.69 1.64
CA GLU A 231 16.75 3.08 1.38
C GLU A 231 15.73 4.09 1.95
N SER A 232 14.45 3.90 1.66
CA SER A 232 13.38 4.79 2.16
C SER A 232 13.25 4.78 3.69
N ILE A 233 13.46 3.62 4.33
CA ILE A 233 13.49 3.52 5.79
C ILE A 233 14.67 4.32 6.35
N GLN A 234 15.87 4.17 5.78
CA GLN A 234 17.03 4.96 6.20
C GLN A 234 16.80 6.46 6.01
N PHE A 235 16.19 6.85 4.89
CA PHE A 235 15.82 8.24 4.66
C PHE A 235 14.90 8.76 5.79
N LEU A 236 13.86 8.02 6.16
CA LEU A 236 12.94 8.38 7.26
C LEU A 236 13.67 8.55 8.59
N GLU A 237 14.67 7.72 8.88
CA GLU A 237 15.50 7.82 10.09
C GLU A 237 16.36 9.10 10.09
N THR A 238 16.81 9.57 8.92
CA THR A 238 17.61 10.81 8.83
C THR A 238 16.78 12.09 8.95
N VAL A 239 15.50 12.06 8.53
CA VAL A 239 14.61 13.23 8.57
C VAL A 239 13.78 13.34 9.83
N THR A 240 13.65 12.25 10.60
CA THR A 240 13.05 12.29 11.92
C THR A 240 14.09 12.82 12.90
N PRO A 241 13.95 14.06 13.44
CA PRO A 241 14.89 14.52 14.46
C PRO A 241 14.88 13.53 15.61
N ALA A 242 16.06 13.12 16.07
CA ALA A 242 16.24 12.24 17.22
C ALA A 242 15.46 12.81 18.41
N THR A 243 14.21 12.36 18.58
CA THR A 243 13.39 12.71 19.72
C THR A 243 13.81 11.77 20.83
N GLY A 244 15.03 12.01 21.31
CA GLY A 244 15.73 11.24 22.34
C GLY A 244 16.45 12.14 23.34
N GLU A 245 16.25 13.46 23.28
CA GLU A 245 16.57 14.32 24.42
C GLU A 245 15.39 14.25 25.40
N THR A 246 15.58 13.42 26.43
CA THR A 246 14.84 13.56 27.69
C THR A 246 14.98 15.03 28.13
N PRO A 247 13.89 15.75 28.44
CA PRO A 247 14.00 17.09 28.99
C PRO A 247 14.87 16.99 30.25
N GLU A 248 16.01 17.67 30.24
CA GLU A 248 16.80 17.87 31.46
C GLU A 248 15.84 18.41 32.53
N PRO A 249 15.71 17.75 33.70
CA PRO A 249 14.82 18.23 34.73
C PRO A 249 15.29 19.63 35.13
N ALA A 250 14.38 20.60 35.00
CA ALA A 250 14.64 21.98 35.37
C ALA A 250 15.25 22.03 36.78
N PRO A 251 16.30 22.85 37.01
CA PRO A 251 16.94 22.94 38.31
C PRO A 251 15.91 23.34 39.36
N ALA A 252 15.87 22.56 40.46
CA ALA A 252 14.95 22.79 41.56
C ALA A 252 15.10 24.24 42.11
N PRO A 253 13.99 24.92 42.46
CA PRO A 253 14.06 26.26 43.01
C PRO A 253 14.83 26.26 44.33
N ALA A 254 15.77 27.20 44.47
CA ALA A 254 16.53 27.39 45.69
C ALA A 254 15.60 27.67 46.89
N PRO A 255 15.89 27.13 48.08
CA PRO A 255 15.07 27.36 49.26
C PRO A 255 15.08 28.84 49.64
N ALA A 256 13.88 29.39 49.87
CA ALA A 256 13.72 30.76 50.35
C ALA A 256 14.36 30.93 51.75
N PRO A 257 14.96 32.10 52.04
CA PRO A 257 15.50 32.37 53.37
C PRO A 257 14.36 32.46 54.39
N ALA A 258 14.53 31.77 55.52
CA ALA A 258 13.62 31.82 56.65
C ALA A 258 13.69 33.18 57.38
N PRO A 259 12.60 33.63 58.03
CA PRO A 259 12.50 34.94 58.70
C PRO A 259 13.39 35.07 59.95
#